data_AF-A0A1C5P0K1-F1
#
_entry.id   AF-A0A1C5P0K1-F1
#
_cell.length_a   1.000
_cell.length_b   1.000
_cell.length_c   1.000
_cell.angle_alpha   90.00
_cell.angle_beta   90.00
_cell.angle_gamma   90.00
#
_symmetry.space_group_name_H-M   'P 1'
#
loop_
_entity.id
_entity.type
_entity.pdbx_description
1 polymer ?
#
loop_
_entity_poly.entity_id
_entity_poly.type
_entity_poly.pdbx_seq_one_letter_code
_entity_poly.pdbx_strand_id
1 'polypeptide(L)'
;MSEKNVAVIRLLAGKVQGEQADKDGDVLARYYSDNGADEILVFDLSDTDADHDLSIGALKEICRAVEVPVKAGGRIKRLEDVKKILYAGCEKVILNYGRQENIDLTEEASKRFGKEKIAACVDSSDVVSAPAALIEEYVSELIYLNEIVPFVEKVRPLSCNMEWSEFKLGPDGLVPVVVQDYRTDEVLMVAYMSEESFHKTIETGKMTYWSRSRQELWVKGMTSGHYQYVKELVVDCDCDTILAKVSQTGAACHTGNKSCFFHEIAKTDYKNTNPLKVFEDVYKVIADRKVHPKEGSYTNYLFDKGIDKILKKVGEEATELVIAAKNPDPEEIKYEMSDLLYHAMVLMVERGVTWEDITSELANR
;
A
#
# COMPACT_ATOMS: atom_id res chain seq x y z
N MET A 1 -29.52 -5.51 0.48
CA MET A 1 -28.06 -5.31 0.38
C MET A 1 -27.77 -4.96 -1.06
N SER A 2 -27.12 -3.83 -1.35
CA SER A 2 -26.62 -3.56 -2.70
C SER A 2 -25.61 -4.64 -3.07
N GLU A 3 -25.60 -5.09 -4.33
CA GLU A 3 -24.54 -5.96 -4.83
C GLU A 3 -23.17 -5.28 -4.66
N LYS A 4 -22.21 -6.02 -4.09
CA LYS A 4 -20.83 -5.55 -3.93
C LYS A 4 -20.19 -5.39 -5.31
N ASN A 5 -19.52 -4.28 -5.55
CA ASN A 5 -18.69 -4.06 -6.72
C ASN A 5 -17.32 -4.69 -6.49
N VAL A 6 -17.17 -5.94 -6.93
CA VAL A 6 -15.96 -6.73 -6.70
C VAL A 6 -15.02 -6.58 -7.89
N ALA A 7 -13.75 -6.33 -7.64
CA ALA A 7 -12.72 -6.40 -8.67
C ALA A 7 -11.90 -7.68 -8.58
N VAL A 8 -11.44 -8.19 -9.71
CA VAL A 8 -10.67 -9.45 -9.78
C VAL A 8 -9.32 -9.22 -10.44
N ILE A 9 -8.26 -9.67 -9.78
CA ILE A 9 -6.90 -9.70 -10.31
C ILE A 9 -6.45 -11.16 -10.40
N ARG A 10 -5.90 -11.55 -11.54
CA ARG A 10 -5.32 -12.89 -11.73
C ARG A 10 -3.81 -12.75 -11.87
N LEU A 11 -3.06 -13.48 -11.06
CA LEU A 11 -1.61 -13.45 -11.05
C LEU A 11 -1.05 -14.77 -11.59
N LEU A 12 0.02 -14.68 -12.39
CA LEU A 12 0.87 -15.81 -12.78
C LEU A 12 2.32 -15.37 -12.67
N ALA A 13 3.09 -16.05 -11.81
CA ALA A 13 4.48 -15.68 -11.51
C ALA A 13 4.64 -14.19 -11.13
N GLY A 14 3.72 -13.68 -10.31
CA GLY A 14 3.69 -12.28 -9.87
C GLY A 14 3.17 -11.26 -10.88
N LYS A 15 2.78 -11.68 -12.10
CA LYS A 15 2.30 -10.75 -13.15
C LYS A 15 0.80 -10.86 -13.39
N VAL A 16 0.16 -9.72 -13.60
CA VAL A 16 -1.27 -9.64 -13.96
C VAL A 16 -1.52 -10.34 -15.29
N GLN A 17 -2.62 -11.11 -15.34
CA GLN A 17 -3.09 -11.81 -16.53
C GLN A 17 -4.40 -11.23 -17.04
N GLY A 18 -4.66 -11.38 -18.35
CA GLY A 18 -5.89 -10.94 -19.01
C GLY A 18 -5.76 -9.57 -19.69
N GLU A 19 -6.86 -8.83 -19.79
CA GLU A 19 -6.95 -7.56 -20.55
C GLU A 19 -6.08 -6.43 -19.99
N GLN A 20 -5.60 -6.55 -18.75
CA GLN A 20 -4.79 -5.55 -18.05
C GLN A 20 -3.39 -6.06 -17.70
N ALA A 21 -2.87 -7.00 -18.49
CA ALA A 21 -1.54 -7.61 -18.28
C ALA A 21 -0.37 -6.63 -18.47
N ASP A 22 -0.63 -5.43 -18.98
CA ASP A 22 0.33 -4.33 -19.10
C ASP A 22 0.59 -3.60 -17.77
N LYS A 23 -0.23 -3.84 -16.74
CA LYS A 23 -0.15 -3.18 -15.43
C LYS A 23 0.45 -4.10 -14.37
N ASP A 24 1.21 -3.49 -13.46
CA ASP A 24 1.60 -4.15 -12.22
C ASP A 24 0.38 -4.35 -11.31
N GLY A 25 0.42 -5.40 -10.49
CA GLY A 25 -0.72 -5.82 -9.68
C GLY A 25 -1.19 -4.75 -8.69
N ASP A 26 -0.25 -4.09 -8.03
CA ASP A 26 -0.50 -3.03 -7.05
C ASP A 26 -1.10 -1.77 -7.70
N VAL A 27 -0.62 -1.41 -8.90
CA VAL A 27 -1.16 -0.30 -9.69
C VAL A 27 -2.61 -0.58 -10.07
N LEU A 28 -2.89 -1.81 -10.54
CA LEU A 28 -4.23 -2.20 -10.90
C LEU A 28 -5.17 -2.29 -9.69
N ALA A 29 -4.69 -2.84 -8.57
CA ALA A 29 -5.46 -2.93 -7.35
C ALA A 29 -5.83 -1.53 -6.83
N ARG A 30 -4.88 -0.60 -6.85
CA ARG A 30 -5.13 0.81 -6.47
C ARG A 30 -6.19 1.45 -7.36
N TYR A 31 -6.12 1.22 -8.67
CA TYR A 31 -7.17 1.65 -9.59
C TYR A 31 -8.54 1.11 -9.16
N TYR A 32 -8.67 -0.17 -8.88
CA TYR A 32 -9.96 -0.72 -8.44
C TYR A 32 -10.44 -0.13 -7.11
N SER A 33 -9.57 -0.07 -6.11
CA SER A 33 -9.85 0.51 -4.79
C SER A 33 -10.33 1.96 -4.88
N ASP A 34 -9.65 2.78 -5.68
CA ASP A 34 -9.95 4.21 -5.81
C ASP A 34 -11.17 4.48 -6.70
N ASN A 35 -11.56 3.54 -7.57
CA ASN A 35 -12.69 3.71 -8.51
C ASN A 35 -13.93 2.89 -8.14
N GLY A 36 -14.12 2.63 -6.85
CA GLY A 36 -15.41 2.15 -6.37
C GLY A 36 -15.51 0.66 -6.12
N ALA A 37 -14.39 -0.08 -6.11
CA ALA A 37 -14.42 -1.46 -5.63
C ALA A 37 -14.80 -1.46 -4.14
N ASP A 38 -15.62 -2.42 -3.75
CA ASP A 38 -15.96 -2.69 -2.35
C ASP A 38 -14.97 -3.71 -1.76
N GLU A 39 -14.38 -4.56 -2.61
CA GLU A 39 -13.33 -5.52 -2.27
C GLU A 39 -12.60 -5.99 -3.54
N ILE A 40 -11.41 -6.58 -3.37
CA ILE A 40 -10.59 -7.11 -4.46
C ILE A 40 -10.32 -8.60 -4.21
N LEU A 41 -10.61 -9.44 -5.20
CA LEU A 41 -10.26 -10.85 -5.22
C LEU A 41 -8.99 -11.05 -6.04
N VAL A 42 -7.99 -11.70 -5.46
CA VAL A 42 -6.75 -12.04 -6.14
C VAL A 42 -6.64 -13.56 -6.29
N PHE A 43 -6.48 -14.05 -7.51
CA PHE A 43 -6.31 -15.48 -7.78
C PHE A 43 -4.92 -15.77 -8.34
N ASP A 44 -4.15 -16.59 -7.63
CA ASP A 44 -2.88 -17.12 -8.11
C ASP A 44 -3.10 -18.34 -9.02
N LEU A 45 -2.62 -18.22 -10.26
CA LEU A 45 -2.71 -19.23 -11.31
C LEU A 45 -1.42 -20.05 -11.45
N SER A 46 -0.48 -19.91 -10.52
CA SER A 46 0.84 -20.52 -10.60
C SER A 46 0.82 -22.05 -10.53
N ASP A 47 1.67 -22.69 -11.34
CA ASP A 47 1.85 -24.15 -11.40
C ASP A 47 3.14 -24.65 -10.69
N THR A 48 4.09 -23.75 -10.38
CA THR A 48 5.30 -24.06 -9.60
C THR A 48 5.36 -23.30 -8.26
N ASP A 49 6.12 -23.83 -7.29
CA ASP A 49 6.30 -23.17 -5.99
C ASP A 49 7.10 -21.86 -6.13
N ALA A 50 8.01 -21.81 -7.11
CA ALA A 50 8.75 -20.59 -7.43
C ALA A 50 7.82 -19.47 -7.94
N ASP A 51 6.91 -19.81 -8.86
CA ASP A 51 5.93 -18.83 -9.38
C ASP A 51 4.94 -18.39 -8.30
N HIS A 52 4.55 -19.32 -7.41
CA HIS A 52 3.73 -19.00 -6.24
C HIS A 52 4.40 -17.97 -5.34
N ASP A 53 5.68 -18.15 -5.02
CA ASP A 53 6.42 -17.21 -4.18
C ASP A 53 6.51 -15.81 -4.82
N LEU A 54 6.63 -15.74 -6.16
CA LEU A 54 6.54 -14.47 -6.91
C LEU A 54 5.13 -13.85 -6.81
N SER A 55 4.08 -14.65 -6.95
CA SER A 55 2.69 -14.21 -6.77
C SER A 55 2.41 -13.73 -5.35
N ILE A 56 2.96 -14.37 -4.31
CA ILE A 56 2.87 -13.91 -2.92
C ILE A 56 3.57 -12.56 -2.74
N GLY A 57 4.72 -12.35 -3.38
CA GLY A 57 5.40 -11.05 -3.41
C GLY A 57 4.50 -9.95 -4.00
N ALA A 58 3.92 -10.20 -5.17
CA ALA A 58 2.99 -9.26 -5.80
C ALA A 58 1.71 -9.03 -4.97
N LEU A 59 1.17 -10.07 -4.33
CA LEU A 59 0.03 -9.98 -3.44
C LEU A 59 0.30 -9.07 -2.23
N LYS A 60 1.52 -9.14 -1.67
CA LYS A 60 1.95 -8.25 -0.57
C LYS A 60 1.90 -6.78 -0.99
N GLU A 61 2.40 -6.47 -2.19
CA GLU A 61 2.37 -5.10 -2.73
C GLU A 61 0.93 -4.65 -3.03
N ILE A 62 0.08 -5.55 -3.55
CA ILE A 62 -1.36 -5.30 -3.76
C ILE A 62 -2.03 -4.89 -2.44
N CYS A 63 -1.88 -5.70 -1.39
CA CYS A 63 -2.52 -5.44 -0.09
C CYS A 63 -2.06 -4.10 0.51
N ARG A 64 -0.80 -3.69 0.30
CA ARG A 64 -0.29 -2.38 0.75
C ARG A 64 -0.84 -1.20 -0.05
N ALA A 65 -1.15 -1.43 -1.32
CA ALA A 65 -1.54 -0.36 -2.23
C ALA A 65 -3.01 0.07 -2.07
N VAL A 66 -3.84 -0.73 -1.39
CA VAL A 66 -5.30 -0.54 -1.36
C VAL A 66 -5.85 -0.40 0.05
N GLU A 67 -7.02 0.23 0.16
CA GLU A 67 -7.75 0.42 1.43
C GLU A 67 -8.95 -0.52 1.56
N VAL A 68 -9.41 -1.08 0.44
CA VAL A 68 -10.51 -2.03 0.41
C VAL A 68 -10.00 -3.43 0.77
N PRO A 69 -10.85 -4.30 1.36
CA PRO A 69 -10.44 -5.65 1.70
C PRO A 69 -9.94 -6.44 0.49
N VAL A 70 -8.78 -7.08 0.64
CA VAL A 70 -8.22 -8.01 -0.34
C VAL A 70 -8.42 -9.44 0.15
N LYS A 71 -9.02 -10.28 -0.68
CA LYS A 71 -9.15 -11.72 -0.42
C LYS A 71 -8.42 -12.47 -1.51
N ALA A 72 -7.66 -13.50 -1.16
CA ALA A 72 -6.87 -14.20 -2.16
C ALA A 72 -6.95 -15.72 -2.05
N GLY A 73 -6.92 -16.37 -3.21
CA GLY A 73 -6.89 -17.82 -3.33
C GLY A 73 -6.09 -18.26 -4.55
N GLY A 74 -6.14 -19.54 -4.84
CA GLY A 74 -5.33 -20.13 -5.92
C GLY A 74 -4.03 -20.73 -5.40
N ARG A 75 -3.70 -21.90 -5.94
CA ARG A 75 -2.52 -22.71 -5.56
C ARG A 75 -2.35 -22.99 -4.06
N ILE A 76 -3.43 -23.26 -3.34
CA ILE A 76 -3.38 -23.68 -1.94
C ILE A 76 -3.32 -25.20 -1.88
N LYS A 77 -2.21 -25.76 -1.40
CA LYS A 77 -1.99 -27.21 -1.23
C LYS A 77 -1.73 -27.62 0.21
N ARG A 78 -1.31 -26.66 1.05
CA ARG A 78 -0.96 -26.87 2.47
C ARG A 78 -1.25 -25.63 3.29
N LEU A 79 -1.30 -25.79 4.62
CA LEU A 79 -1.46 -24.68 5.57
C LEU A 79 -0.41 -23.57 5.44
N GLU A 80 0.79 -23.90 4.98
CA GLU A 80 1.84 -22.90 4.76
C GLU A 80 1.42 -21.87 3.71
N ASP A 81 0.69 -22.28 2.67
CA ASP A 81 0.22 -21.39 1.61
C ASP A 81 -0.88 -20.45 2.16
N VAL A 82 -1.79 -20.97 2.99
CA VAL A 82 -2.79 -20.18 3.73
C VAL A 82 -2.10 -19.12 4.59
N LYS A 83 -1.05 -19.52 5.33
CA LYS A 83 -0.27 -18.60 6.15
C LYS A 83 0.38 -17.50 5.30
N LYS A 84 1.03 -17.85 4.19
CA LYS A 84 1.69 -16.90 3.29
C LYS A 84 0.70 -15.86 2.76
N ILE A 85 -0.49 -16.27 2.34
CA ILE A 85 -1.54 -15.37 1.84
C ILE A 85 -2.03 -14.41 2.93
N LEU A 86 -2.36 -14.91 4.13
CA LEU A 86 -2.80 -14.04 5.23
C LEU A 86 -1.70 -13.06 5.64
N TYR A 87 -0.45 -13.52 5.66
CA TYR A 87 0.69 -12.70 6.08
C TYR A 87 1.13 -11.71 4.99
N ALA A 88 0.67 -11.88 3.76
CA ALA A 88 0.77 -10.87 2.71
C ALA A 88 -0.17 -9.67 2.96
N GLY A 89 -1.12 -9.79 3.89
CA GLY A 89 -2.05 -8.72 4.27
C GLY A 89 -3.49 -8.94 3.80
N CYS A 90 -3.83 -10.13 3.30
CA CYS A 90 -5.21 -10.43 2.91
C CYS A 90 -6.16 -10.50 4.12
N GLU A 91 -7.36 -9.97 3.95
CA GLU A 91 -8.45 -10.11 4.92
C GLU A 91 -8.83 -11.58 5.08
N LYS A 92 -8.93 -12.30 3.96
CA LYS A 92 -9.31 -13.73 3.92
C LYS A 92 -8.54 -14.53 2.87
N VAL A 93 -8.38 -15.81 3.15
CA VAL A 93 -7.95 -16.83 2.20
C VAL A 93 -9.17 -17.50 1.58
N ILE A 94 -9.15 -17.66 0.26
CA ILE A 94 -10.21 -18.30 -0.52
C ILE A 94 -9.78 -19.73 -0.85
N LEU A 95 -10.41 -20.71 -0.22
CA LEU A 95 -10.23 -22.14 -0.49
C LEU A 95 -11.13 -22.57 -1.65
N ASN A 96 -10.56 -23.21 -2.66
CA ASN A 96 -11.32 -23.64 -3.85
C ASN A 96 -11.96 -25.01 -3.63
N TYR A 97 -13.28 -25.04 -3.47
CA TYR A 97 -14.04 -26.25 -3.19
C TYR A 97 -14.29 -27.16 -4.40
N GLY A 98 -13.86 -26.75 -5.60
CA GLY A 98 -13.65 -27.67 -6.72
C GLY A 98 -12.45 -28.62 -6.52
N ARG A 99 -11.66 -28.46 -5.44
CA ARG A 99 -10.51 -29.31 -5.10
C ARG A 99 -10.67 -29.95 -3.72
N GLN A 100 -10.65 -31.29 -3.67
CA GLN A 100 -10.78 -32.04 -2.42
C GLN A 100 -9.73 -31.64 -1.37
N GLU A 101 -8.48 -31.42 -1.80
CA GLU A 101 -7.39 -30.99 -0.91
C GLU A 101 -7.74 -29.69 -0.15
N ASN A 102 -8.48 -28.77 -0.76
CA ASN A 102 -8.88 -27.52 -0.11
C ASN A 102 -10.02 -27.74 0.88
N ILE A 103 -10.97 -28.64 0.59
CA ILE A 103 -12.03 -29.04 1.52
C ILE A 103 -11.41 -29.69 2.77
N ASP A 104 -10.45 -30.59 2.58
CA ASP A 104 -9.78 -31.30 3.66
C ASP A 104 -8.96 -30.35 4.55
N LEU A 105 -8.42 -29.26 3.98
CA LEU A 105 -7.65 -28.24 4.69
C LEU A 105 -8.52 -27.26 5.50
N THR A 106 -9.82 -27.11 5.20
CA THR A 106 -10.66 -26.04 5.76
C THR A 106 -10.70 -26.05 7.28
N GLU A 107 -10.95 -27.20 7.90
CA GLU A 107 -11.09 -27.31 9.36
C GLU A 107 -9.78 -26.90 10.06
N GLU A 108 -8.66 -27.43 9.59
CA GLU A 108 -7.34 -27.14 10.17
C GLU A 108 -6.97 -25.66 9.99
N ALA A 109 -7.24 -25.09 8.80
CA ALA A 109 -6.98 -23.69 8.50
C ALA A 109 -7.82 -22.76 9.38
N SER A 110 -9.12 -23.04 9.50
CA SER A 110 -10.04 -22.23 10.30
C SER A 110 -9.72 -22.30 11.80
N LYS A 111 -9.43 -23.48 12.34
CA LYS A 111 -9.03 -23.63 13.75
C LYS A 111 -7.73 -22.89 14.06
N ARG A 112 -6.81 -22.80 13.10
CA ARG A 112 -5.50 -22.15 13.28
C ARG A 112 -5.54 -20.63 13.10
N PHE A 113 -6.28 -20.14 12.11
CA PHE A 113 -6.24 -18.73 11.70
C PHE A 113 -7.53 -17.95 12.01
N GLY A 114 -8.58 -18.63 12.47
CA GLY A 114 -9.89 -18.05 12.71
C GLY A 114 -10.82 -18.22 11.51
N LYS A 115 -12.08 -18.58 11.76
CA LYS A 115 -13.13 -18.74 10.74
C LYS A 115 -13.32 -17.49 9.89
N GLU A 116 -13.23 -16.31 10.51
CA GLU A 116 -13.35 -15.00 9.88
C GLU A 116 -12.29 -14.74 8.81
N LYS A 117 -11.17 -15.47 8.85
CA LYS A 117 -10.09 -15.40 7.85
C LYS A 117 -10.28 -16.39 6.69
N ILE A 118 -11.29 -17.26 6.75
CA ILE A 118 -11.53 -18.29 5.75
C ILE A 118 -12.78 -17.97 4.92
N ALA A 119 -12.59 -17.92 3.62
CA ALA A 119 -13.63 -17.93 2.61
C ALA A 119 -13.50 -19.19 1.75
N ALA A 120 -14.59 -19.65 1.14
CA ALA A 120 -14.55 -20.72 0.15
C ALA A 120 -15.16 -20.23 -1.15
N CYS A 121 -14.54 -20.58 -2.28
CA CYS A 121 -15.14 -20.39 -3.58
C CYS A 121 -15.68 -21.70 -4.15
N VAL A 122 -16.84 -21.61 -4.79
CA VAL A 122 -17.57 -22.73 -5.38
C VAL A 122 -17.99 -22.37 -6.80
N ASP A 123 -17.96 -23.33 -7.71
CA ASP A 123 -18.77 -23.30 -8.92
C ASP A 123 -20.13 -23.96 -8.66
N SER A 124 -21.11 -23.68 -9.51
CA SER A 124 -22.45 -24.26 -9.52
C SER A 124 -22.48 -25.80 -9.46
N SER A 125 -21.44 -26.48 -9.96
CA SER A 125 -21.25 -27.94 -9.83
C SER A 125 -20.68 -28.40 -8.48
N ASP A 126 -19.94 -27.53 -7.79
CA ASP A 126 -19.13 -27.88 -6.62
C ASP A 126 -19.93 -27.80 -5.31
N VAL A 127 -21.06 -27.08 -5.34
CA VAL A 127 -22.01 -26.97 -4.22
C VAL A 127 -22.51 -28.34 -3.76
N VAL A 128 -22.57 -29.32 -4.68
CA VAL A 128 -23.07 -30.68 -4.38
C VAL A 128 -22.05 -31.52 -3.60
N SER A 129 -20.74 -31.23 -3.72
CA SER A 129 -19.67 -32.02 -3.08
C SER A 129 -19.22 -31.49 -1.72
N ALA A 130 -19.43 -30.22 -1.43
CA ALA A 130 -18.94 -29.61 -0.19
C ALA A 130 -19.86 -29.91 1.01
N PRO A 131 -19.34 -30.42 2.15
CA PRO A 131 -20.17 -30.71 3.32
C PRO A 131 -20.73 -29.41 3.92
N ALA A 132 -22.06 -29.25 3.93
CA ALA A 132 -22.72 -28.05 4.46
C ALA A 132 -22.31 -27.71 5.90
N ALA A 133 -22.13 -28.74 6.74
CA ALA A 133 -21.67 -28.58 8.12
C ALA A 133 -20.25 -27.97 8.20
N LEU A 134 -19.35 -28.35 7.28
CA LEU A 134 -17.99 -27.83 7.24
C LEU A 134 -18.00 -26.33 6.88
N ILE A 135 -18.83 -25.94 5.92
CA ILE A 135 -19.00 -24.54 5.53
C ILE A 135 -19.57 -23.73 6.70
N GLU A 136 -20.67 -24.21 7.28
CA GLU A 136 -21.37 -23.51 8.35
C GLU A 136 -20.49 -23.33 9.58
N GLU A 137 -19.61 -24.28 9.91
CA GLU A 137 -18.74 -24.21 11.07
C GLU A 137 -17.43 -23.44 10.81
N TYR A 138 -16.78 -23.66 9.66
CA TYR A 138 -15.38 -23.25 9.44
C TYR A 138 -15.16 -22.17 8.36
N VAL A 139 -16.19 -21.78 7.61
CA VAL A 139 -16.10 -20.75 6.56
C VAL A 139 -16.97 -19.55 6.90
N SER A 140 -16.41 -18.33 6.80
CA SER A 140 -17.14 -17.09 7.08
C SER A 140 -17.85 -16.49 5.87
N GLU A 141 -17.47 -16.89 4.66
CA GLU A 141 -17.96 -16.32 3.41
C GLU A 141 -17.87 -17.32 2.25
N LEU A 142 -18.95 -17.40 1.47
CA LEU A 142 -18.99 -18.17 0.23
C LEU A 142 -18.94 -17.22 -0.97
N ILE A 143 -18.08 -17.56 -1.93
CA ILE A 143 -17.89 -16.80 -3.17
C ILE A 143 -18.28 -17.70 -4.35
N TYR A 144 -19.35 -17.32 -5.04
CA TYR A 144 -19.82 -18.02 -6.24
C TYR A 144 -19.12 -17.45 -7.48
N LEU A 145 -18.19 -18.20 -8.07
CA LEU A 145 -17.33 -17.68 -9.14
C LEU A 145 -18.12 -17.29 -10.39
N ASN A 146 -19.24 -17.97 -10.66
CA ASN A 146 -20.16 -17.72 -11.76
C ASN A 146 -21.03 -16.46 -11.55
N GLU A 147 -21.12 -15.95 -10.33
CA GLU A 147 -21.90 -14.75 -9.98
C GLU A 147 -21.01 -13.49 -9.89
N ILE A 148 -19.69 -13.63 -10.05
CA ILE A 148 -18.79 -12.47 -10.07
C ILE A 148 -19.03 -11.69 -11.36
N VAL A 149 -19.70 -10.55 -11.21
CA VAL A 149 -19.86 -9.58 -12.29
C VAL A 149 -18.57 -8.80 -12.54
N PRO A 150 -18.30 -8.34 -13.77
CA PRO A 150 -17.17 -7.47 -14.05
C PRO A 150 -17.22 -6.19 -13.20
N PHE A 151 -16.05 -5.76 -12.72
CA PHE A 151 -15.91 -4.49 -12.03
C PHE A 151 -16.46 -3.35 -12.88
N VAL A 152 -17.31 -2.52 -12.27
CA VAL A 152 -17.81 -1.30 -12.89
C VAL A 152 -17.18 -0.11 -12.18
N GLU A 153 -16.50 0.75 -12.94
CA GLU A 153 -15.97 2.01 -12.40
C GLU A 153 -17.13 2.84 -11.84
N LYS A 154 -17.15 3.06 -10.52
CA LYS A 154 -18.14 3.94 -9.90
C LYS A 154 -17.50 5.29 -9.68
N VAL A 155 -18.08 6.31 -10.28
CA VAL A 155 -17.79 7.70 -9.92
C VAL A 155 -18.13 7.88 -8.44
N ARG A 156 -17.15 8.31 -7.64
CA ARG A 156 -17.34 8.66 -6.23
C ARG A 156 -17.33 10.19 -6.12
N PRO A 157 -18.49 10.85 -6.30
CA PRO A 157 -18.56 12.28 -6.11
C PRO A 157 -18.19 12.61 -4.67
N LEU A 158 -17.37 13.65 -4.51
CA LEU A 158 -16.98 14.16 -3.22
C LEU A 158 -18.14 14.96 -2.63
N SER A 159 -18.39 14.80 -1.34
CA SER A 159 -19.23 15.76 -0.63
C SER A 159 -18.44 17.05 -0.46
N CYS A 160 -18.93 18.14 -1.02
CA CYS A 160 -18.38 19.47 -0.84
C CYS A 160 -19.35 20.32 -0.02
N ASN A 161 -18.82 21.06 0.95
CA ASN A 161 -19.58 21.94 1.85
C ASN A 161 -19.26 23.43 1.61
N MET A 162 -18.68 23.75 0.45
CA MET A 162 -18.25 25.10 0.07
C MET A 162 -18.60 25.33 -1.40
N GLU A 163 -19.12 26.52 -1.70
CA GLU A 163 -19.44 26.96 -3.06
C GLU A 163 -18.25 27.64 -3.71
N TRP A 164 -18.15 27.58 -5.04
CA TRP A 164 -17.02 28.19 -5.77
C TRP A 164 -16.88 29.70 -5.50
N SER A 165 -18.00 30.40 -5.30
CA SER A 165 -18.00 31.85 -5.02
C SER A 165 -17.31 32.24 -3.70
N GLU A 166 -17.03 31.28 -2.82
CA GLU A 166 -16.35 31.52 -1.55
C GLU A 166 -14.82 31.59 -1.69
N PHE A 167 -14.26 31.14 -2.82
CA PHE A 167 -12.83 31.25 -3.10
C PHE A 167 -12.43 32.68 -3.47
N LYS A 168 -11.27 33.12 -2.98
CA LYS A 168 -10.59 34.31 -3.46
C LYS A 168 -9.71 33.95 -4.65
N LEU A 169 -10.14 34.37 -5.82
CA LEU A 169 -9.47 34.04 -7.07
C LEU A 169 -8.26 34.94 -7.32
N GLY A 170 -7.24 34.40 -7.97
CA GLY A 170 -6.17 35.19 -8.53
C GLY A 170 -6.66 36.12 -9.67
N PRO A 171 -5.79 37.03 -10.15
CA PRO A 171 -6.13 37.93 -11.27
C PRO A 171 -6.52 37.22 -12.57
N ASP A 172 -6.14 35.95 -12.72
CA ASP A 172 -6.47 35.07 -13.84
C ASP A 172 -7.78 34.29 -13.64
N GLY A 173 -8.49 34.52 -12.53
CA GLY A 173 -9.73 33.81 -12.18
C GLY A 173 -9.50 32.38 -11.71
N LEU A 174 -8.28 32.03 -11.33
CA LEU A 174 -7.90 30.67 -10.92
C LEU A 174 -7.53 30.62 -9.43
N VAL A 175 -7.65 29.42 -8.87
CA VAL A 175 -7.19 29.08 -7.52
C VAL A 175 -5.95 28.20 -7.61
N PRO A 176 -4.82 28.55 -6.98
CA PRO A 176 -3.68 27.64 -6.84
C PRO A 176 -4.05 26.40 -6.04
N VAL A 177 -3.51 25.25 -6.47
CA VAL A 177 -3.71 23.97 -5.81
C VAL A 177 -2.35 23.35 -5.51
N VAL A 178 -2.04 23.20 -4.23
CA VAL A 178 -0.91 22.41 -3.75
C VAL A 178 -1.37 20.96 -3.67
N VAL A 179 -0.66 20.07 -4.35
CA VAL A 179 -1.01 18.65 -4.42
C VAL A 179 -0.03 17.88 -3.55
N GLN A 180 -0.55 17.09 -2.62
CA GLN A 180 0.23 16.37 -1.63
C GLN A 180 -0.15 14.88 -1.66
N ASP A 181 0.84 14.00 -1.52
CA ASP A 181 0.59 12.58 -1.32
C ASP A 181 -0.05 12.37 0.05
N TYR A 182 -1.22 11.72 0.05
CA TYR A 182 -2.03 11.61 1.27
C TYR A 182 -1.44 10.72 2.37
N ARG A 183 -0.45 9.87 2.06
CA ARG A 183 0.20 8.96 3.01
C ARG A 183 1.49 9.53 3.57
N THR A 184 2.27 10.16 2.70
CA THR A 184 3.63 10.59 3.01
C THR A 184 3.74 12.08 3.32
N ASP A 185 2.66 12.83 3.13
CA ASP A 185 2.62 14.29 3.21
C ASP A 185 3.63 14.97 2.26
N GLU A 186 4.17 14.25 1.28
CA GLU A 186 5.10 14.79 0.29
C GLU A 186 4.34 15.67 -0.70
N VAL A 187 4.79 16.91 -0.87
CA VAL A 187 4.24 17.79 -1.92
C VAL A 187 4.67 17.26 -3.29
N LEU A 188 3.69 16.91 -4.12
CA LEU A 188 3.87 16.31 -5.43
C LEU A 188 4.00 17.36 -6.53
N MET A 189 3.10 18.35 -6.55
CA MET A 189 3.10 19.40 -7.58
C MET A 189 2.24 20.59 -7.15
N VAL A 190 2.33 21.68 -7.92
CA VAL A 190 1.40 22.81 -7.85
C VAL A 190 0.70 22.94 -9.21
N ALA A 191 -0.61 23.14 -9.17
CA ALA A 191 -1.45 23.37 -10.34
C ALA A 191 -2.45 24.50 -10.07
N TYR A 192 -3.36 24.73 -11.00
CA TYR A 192 -4.40 25.77 -10.89
C TYR A 192 -5.75 25.17 -11.27
N MET A 193 -6.80 25.63 -10.60
CA MET A 193 -8.19 25.26 -10.90
C MET A 193 -9.00 26.50 -11.33
N SER A 194 -9.79 26.32 -12.38
CA SER A 194 -10.99 27.13 -12.67
C SER A 194 -12.22 26.51 -12.00
N GLU A 195 -13.35 27.23 -11.99
CA GLU A 195 -14.65 26.75 -11.50
C GLU A 195 -15.02 25.39 -12.11
N GLU A 196 -14.88 25.27 -13.43
CA GLU A 196 -15.20 24.06 -14.17
C GLU A 196 -14.32 22.88 -13.74
N SER A 197 -13.02 23.11 -13.55
CA SER A 197 -12.10 22.07 -13.10
C SER A 197 -12.34 21.65 -11.65
N PHE A 198 -12.76 22.58 -10.79
CA PHE A 198 -13.15 22.29 -9.41
C PHE A 198 -14.40 21.41 -9.37
N HIS A 199 -15.49 21.81 -10.04
CA HIS A 199 -16.70 21.00 -10.10
C HIS A 199 -16.46 19.64 -10.72
N LYS A 200 -15.61 19.54 -11.76
CA LYS A 200 -15.25 18.24 -12.34
C LYS A 200 -14.49 17.35 -11.36
N THR A 201 -13.61 17.94 -10.55
CA THR A 201 -12.89 17.23 -9.50
C THR A 201 -13.83 16.72 -8.42
N ILE A 202 -14.79 17.54 -7.97
CA ILE A 202 -15.83 17.14 -7.02
C ILE A 202 -16.72 16.03 -7.61
N GLU A 203 -17.16 16.16 -8.85
CA GLU A 203 -18.01 15.17 -9.52
C GLU A 203 -17.29 13.82 -9.67
N THR A 204 -16.03 13.84 -10.12
CA THR A 204 -15.33 12.62 -10.54
C THR A 204 -14.47 11.97 -9.46
N GLY A 205 -14.09 12.72 -8.42
CA GLY A 205 -13.09 12.30 -7.45
C GLY A 205 -11.66 12.23 -8.04
N LYS A 206 -11.44 12.73 -9.26
CA LYS A 206 -10.13 12.77 -9.93
C LYS A 206 -9.67 14.21 -10.09
N MET A 207 -8.40 14.48 -9.80
CA MET A 207 -7.86 15.81 -9.97
C MET A 207 -7.96 16.28 -11.42
N THR A 208 -8.71 17.37 -11.61
CA THR A 208 -8.86 18.08 -12.86
C THR A 208 -8.33 19.49 -12.68
N TYR A 209 -7.48 19.94 -13.60
CA TYR A 209 -6.83 21.24 -13.54
C TYR A 209 -7.20 22.11 -14.72
N TRP A 210 -6.95 23.40 -14.60
CA TRP A 210 -6.89 24.32 -15.72
C TRP A 210 -5.44 24.49 -16.18
N SER A 211 -5.15 24.07 -17.41
CA SER A 211 -3.82 24.29 -18.00
C SER A 211 -3.68 25.73 -18.46
N ARG A 212 -2.93 26.56 -17.73
CA ARG A 212 -2.71 27.97 -18.11
C ARG A 212 -2.01 28.15 -19.46
N SER A 213 -1.17 27.20 -19.87
CA SER A 213 -0.46 27.28 -21.15
C SER A 213 -1.32 26.84 -22.33
N ARG A 214 -2.19 25.84 -22.13
CA ARG A 214 -3.08 25.30 -23.17
C ARG A 214 -4.47 25.93 -23.18
N GLN A 215 -4.83 26.65 -22.11
CA GLN A 215 -6.14 27.25 -21.90
C GLN A 215 -7.28 26.22 -22.04
N GLU A 216 -7.10 25.06 -21.41
CA GLU A 216 -8.05 23.95 -21.47
C GLU A 216 -8.09 23.19 -20.13
N LEU A 217 -9.19 22.46 -19.93
CA LEU A 217 -9.30 21.48 -18.85
C LEU A 217 -8.34 20.31 -19.06
N TRP A 218 -7.70 19.89 -17.97
CA TRP A 218 -6.76 18.79 -17.97
C TRP A 218 -7.00 17.86 -16.78
N VAL A 219 -7.58 16.70 -17.06
CA VAL A 219 -7.68 15.62 -16.07
C VAL A 219 -6.32 14.93 -15.96
N LYS A 220 -5.70 14.99 -14.78
CA LYS A 220 -4.37 14.42 -14.56
C LYS A 220 -4.41 12.92 -14.77
N GLY A 221 -3.50 12.42 -15.61
CA GLY A 221 -3.37 10.99 -15.92
C GLY A 221 -4.08 10.55 -17.19
N MET A 222 -4.93 11.37 -17.81
CA MET A 222 -5.65 10.97 -19.05
C MET A 222 -4.74 10.55 -20.20
N THR A 223 -3.57 11.18 -20.33
CA THR A 223 -2.60 10.85 -21.38
C THR A 223 -1.57 9.81 -20.93
N SER A 224 -1.15 9.86 -19.67
CA SER A 224 -0.04 9.05 -19.17
C SER A 224 -0.45 7.82 -18.37
N GLY A 225 -1.73 7.68 -18.01
CA GLY A 225 -2.22 6.68 -17.04
C GLY A 225 -1.91 7.00 -15.57
N HIS A 226 -1.19 8.11 -15.29
CA HIS A 226 -0.76 8.48 -13.94
C HIS A 226 -1.75 9.43 -13.28
N TYR A 227 -2.88 8.89 -12.84
CA TYR A 227 -3.99 9.60 -12.22
C TYR A 227 -3.69 10.04 -10.77
N GLN A 228 -4.45 11.05 -10.34
CA GLN A 228 -4.50 11.54 -8.97
C GLN A 228 -5.94 11.47 -8.48
N TYR A 229 -6.19 10.61 -7.49
CA TYR A 229 -7.49 10.43 -6.88
C TYR A 229 -7.58 11.24 -5.60
N VAL A 230 -8.65 12.01 -5.45
CA VAL A 230 -8.82 12.91 -4.31
C VAL A 230 -9.17 12.11 -3.06
N LYS A 231 -8.41 12.32 -1.99
CA LYS A 231 -8.71 11.81 -0.65
C LYS A 231 -9.24 12.92 0.26
N GLU A 232 -8.70 14.12 0.12
CA GLU A 232 -9.12 15.29 0.90
C GLU A 232 -8.84 16.57 0.10
N LEU A 233 -9.76 17.54 0.15
CA LEU A 233 -9.51 18.92 -0.28
C LEU A 233 -9.67 19.82 0.94
N VAL A 234 -8.65 20.63 1.20
CA VAL A 234 -8.65 21.61 2.29
C VAL A 234 -8.36 22.97 1.67
N VAL A 235 -9.06 24.01 2.10
CA VAL A 235 -8.74 25.39 1.73
C VAL A 235 -7.99 26.06 2.88
N ASP A 236 -7.10 26.99 2.57
CA ASP A 236 -6.40 27.77 3.58
C ASP A 236 -7.30 28.81 4.28
N CYS A 237 -6.72 29.55 5.23
CA CYS A 237 -7.49 30.36 6.19
C CYS A 237 -8.17 31.59 5.57
N ASP A 238 -7.73 32.02 4.40
CA ASP A 238 -8.28 33.16 3.67
C ASP A 238 -8.92 32.76 2.33
N CYS A 239 -9.08 31.46 2.10
CA CYS A 239 -9.81 30.85 0.99
C CYS A 239 -9.21 31.11 -0.39
N ASP A 240 -7.90 31.28 -0.50
CA ASP A 240 -7.24 31.59 -1.78
C ASP A 240 -6.40 30.44 -2.35
N THR A 241 -6.14 29.40 -1.55
CA THR A 241 -5.33 28.25 -1.98
C THR A 241 -5.94 26.94 -1.50
N ILE A 242 -5.97 25.93 -2.39
CA ILE A 242 -6.42 24.57 -2.06
C ILE A 242 -5.20 23.68 -1.80
N LEU A 243 -5.22 22.94 -0.70
CA LEU A 243 -4.39 21.76 -0.47
C LEU A 243 -5.22 20.51 -0.85
N ALA A 244 -4.78 19.81 -1.89
CA ALA A 244 -5.37 18.55 -2.33
C ALA A 244 -4.49 17.37 -1.88
N LYS A 245 -5.01 16.55 -0.96
CA LYS A 245 -4.39 15.26 -0.64
C LYS A 245 -4.89 14.20 -1.60
N VAL A 246 -3.96 13.56 -2.29
CA VAL A 246 -4.27 12.63 -3.38
C VAL A 246 -3.57 11.29 -3.24
N SER A 247 -4.24 10.22 -3.67
CA SER A 247 -3.62 8.95 -4.03
C SER A 247 -3.06 9.07 -5.45
N GLN A 248 -1.74 9.13 -5.57
CA GLN A 248 -1.05 9.20 -6.86
C GLN A 248 -0.82 7.79 -7.42
N THR A 249 -1.12 7.58 -8.70
CA THR A 249 -0.70 6.38 -9.46
C THR A 249 0.48 6.73 -10.37
N GLY A 250 1.54 5.92 -10.35
CA GLY A 250 2.77 6.22 -11.07
C GLY A 250 3.43 7.54 -10.64
N ALA A 251 4.26 8.11 -11.53
CA ALA A 251 4.91 9.41 -11.32
C ALA A 251 3.93 10.60 -11.43
N ALA A 252 3.98 11.54 -10.48
CA ALA A 252 3.25 12.81 -10.63
C ALA A 252 3.89 13.70 -11.70
N CYS A 253 5.23 13.68 -11.78
CA CYS A 253 6.00 14.48 -12.72
C CYS A 253 6.12 13.81 -14.11
N HIS A 254 6.08 14.63 -15.16
CA HIS A 254 6.31 14.17 -16.54
C HIS A 254 7.73 13.66 -16.80
N THR A 255 8.67 13.93 -15.89
CA THR A 255 10.06 13.43 -15.95
C THR A 255 10.21 12.01 -15.40
N GLY A 256 9.13 11.42 -14.85
CA GLY A 256 9.17 10.13 -14.17
C GLY A 256 9.44 10.22 -12.67
N ASN A 257 9.75 11.40 -12.14
CA ASN A 257 9.91 11.61 -10.70
C ASN A 257 8.57 11.59 -9.95
N LYS A 258 8.59 11.12 -8.69
CA LYS A 258 7.41 11.10 -7.81
C LYS A 258 6.85 12.50 -7.58
N SER A 259 7.72 13.47 -7.27
CA SER A 259 7.38 14.89 -7.09
C SER A 259 8.01 15.75 -8.20
N CYS A 260 7.45 16.93 -8.43
CA CYS A 260 8.05 18.01 -9.23
C CYS A 260 9.16 18.75 -8.45
N PHE A 261 9.23 18.62 -7.13
CA PHE A 261 10.15 19.35 -6.25
C PHE A 261 11.40 18.53 -5.90
N PHE A 262 12.16 18.12 -6.92
CA PHE A 262 13.33 17.23 -6.76
C PHE A 262 14.69 17.92 -6.95
N HIS A 263 14.71 19.23 -7.24
CA HIS A 263 15.95 20.01 -7.36
C HIS A 263 16.14 20.93 -6.15
N GLU A 264 17.23 20.73 -5.41
CA GLU A 264 17.61 21.59 -4.29
C GLU A 264 18.21 22.91 -4.82
N ILE A 265 17.70 24.04 -4.33
CA ILE A 265 18.16 25.39 -4.73
C ILE A 265 19.03 26.04 -3.64
N ALA A 266 18.70 25.79 -2.37
CA ALA A 266 19.44 26.30 -1.22
C ALA A 266 19.13 25.45 0.02
N LYS A 267 20.14 25.23 0.87
CA LYS A 267 20.00 24.52 2.14
C LYS A 267 20.93 25.13 3.18
N THR A 268 20.42 25.35 4.37
CA THR A 268 21.25 25.55 5.57
C THR A 268 21.50 24.19 6.17
N ASP A 269 22.74 23.89 6.55
CA ASP A 269 23.00 22.67 7.31
C ASP A 269 22.29 22.74 8.65
N TYR A 270 21.28 21.90 8.83
CA TYR A 270 20.62 21.70 10.11
C TYR A 270 20.55 20.20 10.40
N LYS A 271 20.65 19.87 11.69
CA LYS A 271 20.37 18.51 12.14
C LYS A 271 18.86 18.36 12.18
N ASN A 272 18.30 17.57 11.27
CA ASN A 272 16.87 17.26 11.29
C ASN A 272 16.56 16.52 12.60
N THR A 273 15.77 17.15 13.47
CA THR A 273 15.35 16.59 14.76
C THR A 273 13.91 16.13 14.75
N ASN A 274 13.21 16.21 13.60
CA ASN A 274 11.87 15.67 13.47
C ASN A 274 11.91 14.15 13.69
N PRO A 275 11.31 13.62 14.77
CA PRO A 275 11.42 12.20 15.10
C PRO A 275 10.94 11.28 13.98
N LEU A 276 9.91 11.70 13.23
CA LEU A 276 9.35 10.93 12.12
C LEU A 276 10.33 10.81 10.94
N LYS A 277 11.18 11.83 10.73
CA LYS A 277 12.16 11.83 9.64
C LYS A 277 13.50 11.25 10.04
N VAL A 278 13.88 11.31 11.32
CA VAL A 278 15.17 10.78 11.78
C VAL A 278 15.31 9.29 11.46
N PHE A 279 14.27 8.49 11.72
CA PHE A 279 14.32 7.05 11.42
C PHE A 279 14.39 6.76 9.92
N GLU A 280 13.63 7.51 9.12
CA GLU A 280 13.65 7.39 7.66
C GLU A 280 15.01 7.79 7.08
N ASP A 281 15.58 8.91 7.54
CA ASP A 281 16.89 9.42 7.11
C ASP A 281 18.01 8.43 7.48
N VAL A 282 17.99 7.88 8.71
CA VAL A 282 18.97 6.88 9.14
C VAL A 282 18.82 5.59 8.34
N TYR A 283 17.59 5.11 8.11
CA TYR A 283 17.35 3.93 7.27
C TYR A 283 17.86 4.14 5.85
N LYS A 284 17.57 5.29 5.22
CA LYS A 284 18.07 5.64 3.87
C LYS A 284 19.58 5.65 3.82
N VAL A 285 20.26 6.19 4.83
CA VAL A 285 21.73 6.17 4.90
C VAL A 285 22.27 4.74 5.03
N ILE A 286 21.61 3.87 5.82
CA ILE A 286 22.00 2.46 5.95
C ILE A 286 21.80 1.72 4.61
N ALA A 287 20.66 1.91 3.95
CA ALA A 287 20.35 1.33 2.66
C ALA A 287 21.32 1.80 1.56
N ASP A 288 21.61 3.10 1.51
CA ASP A 288 22.58 3.68 0.60
C ASP A 288 23.97 3.07 0.81
N ARG A 289 24.44 2.95 2.05
CA ARG A 289 25.75 2.32 2.36
C ARG A 289 25.85 0.86 1.90
N LYS A 290 24.73 0.13 1.80
CA LYS A 290 24.73 -1.24 1.28
C LYS A 290 24.97 -1.27 -0.24
N VAL A 291 24.45 -0.29 -0.96
CA VAL A 291 24.59 -0.17 -2.43
C VAL A 291 25.86 0.58 -2.83
N HIS A 292 26.23 1.59 -2.06
CA HIS A 292 27.39 2.47 -2.23
C HIS A 292 28.29 2.40 -0.98
N PRO A 293 29.14 1.37 -0.86
CA PRO A 293 29.98 1.19 0.32
C PRO A 293 30.91 2.38 0.56
N LYS A 294 31.01 2.80 1.83
CA LYS A 294 31.95 3.82 2.27
C LYS A 294 33.03 3.20 3.16
N GLU A 295 34.27 3.30 2.74
CA GLU A 295 35.41 2.79 3.51
C GLU A 295 35.45 3.39 4.92
N GLY A 296 35.72 2.54 5.92
CA GLY A 296 35.76 2.94 7.34
C GLY A 296 34.38 3.15 8.02
N SER A 297 33.27 2.96 7.30
CA SER A 297 31.91 3.04 7.86
C SER A 297 31.59 1.83 8.74
N TYR A 298 31.09 2.08 9.98
CA TYR A 298 30.62 1.02 10.87
C TYR A 298 29.50 0.16 10.25
N THR A 299 28.60 0.78 9.48
CA THR A 299 27.51 0.07 8.78
C THR A 299 28.07 -0.94 7.77
N ASN A 300 29.10 -0.54 7.01
CA ASN A 300 29.71 -1.43 6.03
C ASN A 300 30.44 -2.59 6.71
N TYR A 301 31.12 -2.34 7.84
CA TYR A 301 31.69 -3.41 8.66
C TYR A 301 30.65 -4.45 9.11
N LEU A 302 29.44 -4.02 9.49
CA LEU A 302 28.36 -4.94 9.85
C LEU A 302 27.93 -5.80 8.65
N PHE A 303 27.72 -5.19 7.48
CA PHE A 303 27.37 -5.92 6.26
C PHE A 303 28.47 -6.88 5.81
N ASP A 304 29.75 -6.46 5.85
CA ASP A 304 30.90 -7.28 5.46
C ASP A 304 31.06 -8.53 6.34
N LYS A 305 30.68 -8.43 7.63
CA LYS A 305 30.69 -9.57 8.57
C LYS A 305 29.45 -10.46 8.45
N GLY A 306 28.44 -10.02 7.72
CA GLY A 306 27.24 -10.79 7.42
C GLY A 306 26.24 -10.90 8.57
N ILE A 307 25.18 -11.67 8.31
CA ILE A 307 23.98 -11.76 9.13
C ILE A 307 24.26 -12.12 10.60
N ASP A 308 25.19 -13.03 10.88
CA ASP A 308 25.48 -13.47 12.24
C ASP A 308 26.02 -12.33 13.12
N LYS A 309 26.82 -11.43 12.53
CA LYS A 309 27.34 -10.26 13.25
C LYS A 309 26.24 -9.24 13.53
N ILE A 310 25.35 -9.03 12.57
CA ILE A 310 24.19 -8.14 12.70
C ILE A 310 23.27 -8.66 13.82
N LEU A 311 22.91 -9.94 13.78
CA LEU A 311 22.05 -10.57 14.79
C LEU A 311 22.68 -10.54 16.18
N LYS A 312 23.99 -10.77 16.28
CA LYS A 312 24.72 -10.64 17.53
C LYS A 312 24.57 -9.23 18.13
N LYS A 313 24.74 -8.18 17.32
CA LYS A 313 24.56 -6.79 17.80
C LYS A 313 23.11 -6.55 18.25
N VAL A 314 22.11 -6.94 17.45
CA VAL A 314 20.70 -6.80 17.85
C VAL A 314 20.41 -7.46 19.20
N GLY A 315 20.96 -8.66 19.44
CA GLY A 315 20.80 -9.36 20.72
C GLY A 315 21.55 -8.71 21.89
N GLU A 316 22.75 -8.18 21.65
CA GLU A 316 23.54 -7.42 22.64
C GLU A 316 22.75 -6.18 23.08
N GLU A 317 22.37 -5.31 22.14
CA GLU A 317 21.67 -4.05 22.46
C GLU A 317 20.31 -4.30 23.13
N ALA A 318 19.60 -5.36 22.73
CA ALA A 318 18.34 -5.75 23.37
C ALA A 318 18.54 -6.16 24.84
N THR A 319 19.65 -6.84 25.13
CA THR A 319 20.00 -7.24 26.51
C THR A 319 20.46 -6.04 27.32
N GLU A 320 21.26 -5.15 26.72
CA GLU A 320 21.74 -3.93 27.35
C GLU A 320 20.58 -2.98 27.67
N LEU A 321 19.60 -2.84 26.79
CA LEU A 321 18.36 -2.10 27.07
C LEU A 321 17.59 -2.66 28.27
N VAL A 322 17.47 -3.99 28.40
CA VAL A 322 16.83 -4.63 29.56
C VAL A 322 17.59 -4.33 30.85
N ILE A 323 18.92 -4.31 30.80
CA ILE A 323 19.75 -3.97 31.95
C ILE A 323 19.60 -2.49 32.30
N ALA A 324 19.69 -1.59 31.32
CA ALA A 324 19.52 -0.14 31.48
C ALA A 324 18.15 0.20 32.07
N ALA A 325 17.09 -0.51 31.68
CA ALA A 325 15.75 -0.33 32.23
C ALA A 325 15.62 -0.64 33.74
N LYS A 326 16.59 -1.36 34.32
CA LYS A 326 16.66 -1.61 35.77
C LYS A 326 17.42 -0.52 36.53
N ASN A 327 18.17 0.32 35.82
CA ASN A 327 18.95 1.39 36.40
C ASN A 327 18.10 2.66 36.52
N PRO A 328 18.41 3.55 37.49
CA PRO A 328 17.62 4.76 37.72
C PRO A 328 17.87 5.88 36.69
N ASP A 329 18.92 5.78 35.86
CA ASP A 329 19.27 6.82 34.88
C ASP A 329 18.55 6.58 33.54
N PRO A 330 17.57 7.42 33.16
CA PRO A 330 16.88 7.29 31.88
C PRO A 330 17.77 7.57 30.67
N GLU A 331 18.93 8.19 30.85
CA GLU A 331 19.88 8.42 29.74
C GLU A 331 20.42 7.09 29.19
N GLU A 332 20.68 6.10 30.05
CA GLU A 332 21.12 4.78 29.61
C GLU A 332 20.07 4.14 28.69
N ILE A 333 18.79 4.17 29.08
CA ILE A 333 17.68 3.65 28.24
C ILE A 333 17.68 4.34 26.87
N LYS A 334 17.90 5.66 26.82
CA LYS A 334 17.92 6.41 25.56
C LYS A 334 19.05 5.95 24.64
N TYR A 335 20.26 5.71 25.18
CA TYR A 335 21.39 5.23 24.38
C TYR A 335 21.16 3.81 23.88
N GLU A 336 20.80 2.88 24.78
CA GLU A 336 20.60 1.47 24.41
C GLU A 336 19.41 1.29 23.45
N MET A 337 18.33 2.06 23.64
CA MET A 337 17.21 2.07 22.70
C MET A 337 17.64 2.58 21.32
N SER A 338 18.49 3.62 21.28
CA SER A 338 18.97 4.18 20.02
C SER A 338 19.83 3.15 19.26
N ASP A 339 20.72 2.45 19.96
CA ASP A 339 21.58 1.43 19.37
C ASP A 339 20.80 0.18 18.95
N LEU A 340 19.82 -0.25 19.74
CA LEU A 340 18.91 -1.33 19.36
C LEU A 340 18.14 -0.99 18.07
N LEU A 341 17.54 0.21 18.00
CA LEU A 341 16.81 0.65 16.81
C LEU A 341 17.73 0.78 15.59
N TYR A 342 18.96 1.26 15.77
CA TYR A 342 19.95 1.33 14.70
C TYR A 342 20.28 -0.06 14.15
N HIS A 343 20.63 -1.02 15.00
CA HIS A 343 20.97 -2.37 14.55
C HIS A 343 19.76 -3.13 14.00
N ALA A 344 18.54 -2.85 14.50
CA ALA A 344 17.30 -3.35 13.92
C ALA A 344 17.11 -2.83 12.48
N MET A 345 17.37 -1.54 12.21
CA MET A 345 17.32 -1.00 10.84
C MET A 345 18.38 -1.62 9.92
N VAL A 346 19.59 -1.92 10.42
CA VAL A 346 20.60 -2.66 9.65
C VAL A 346 20.09 -4.06 9.28
N LEU A 347 19.45 -4.75 10.23
CA LEU A 347 18.82 -6.06 9.97
C LEU A 347 17.66 -5.94 8.96
N MET A 348 16.84 -4.89 9.07
CA MET A 348 15.75 -4.62 8.13
C MET A 348 16.30 -4.49 6.69
N VAL A 349 17.31 -3.65 6.48
CA VAL A 349 17.99 -3.49 5.19
C VAL A 349 18.65 -4.79 4.72
N GLU A 350 19.19 -5.58 5.64
CA GLU A 350 19.77 -6.88 5.30
C GLU A 350 18.74 -7.87 4.76
N ARG A 351 17.51 -7.80 5.29
CA ARG A 351 16.41 -8.72 4.97
C ARG A 351 15.38 -8.16 3.99
N GLY A 352 15.59 -6.95 3.47
CA GLY A 352 14.65 -6.31 2.54
C GLY A 352 13.33 -5.89 3.17
N VAL A 353 13.35 -5.50 4.45
CA VAL A 353 12.19 -4.99 5.20
C VAL A 353 12.27 -3.48 5.30
N THR A 354 11.16 -2.77 5.13
CA THR A 354 11.07 -1.29 5.16
C THR A 354 10.36 -0.78 6.41
N TRP A 355 10.38 0.54 6.66
CA TRP A 355 9.58 1.11 7.75
C TRP A 355 8.08 1.01 7.47
N GLU A 356 7.68 1.10 6.20
CA GLU A 356 6.32 0.90 5.73
C GLU A 356 5.82 -0.51 6.03
N ASP A 357 6.68 -1.53 5.89
CA ASP A 357 6.37 -2.90 6.29
C ASP A 357 6.01 -3.00 7.77
N ILE A 358 6.85 -2.38 8.63
CA ILE A 358 6.72 -2.47 10.08
C ILE A 358 5.52 -1.68 10.59
N THR A 359 5.31 -0.46 10.09
CA THR A 359 4.20 0.38 10.52
C THR A 359 2.86 -0.16 10.03
N SER A 360 2.80 -0.75 8.83
CA SER A 360 1.60 -1.44 8.35
C SER A 360 1.25 -2.64 9.22
N GLU A 361 2.23 -3.47 9.57
CA GLU A 361 2.05 -4.59 10.50
C GLU A 361 1.56 -4.13 11.87
N LEU A 362 2.13 -3.04 12.42
CA LEU A 362 1.69 -2.49 13.71
C LEU A 362 0.27 -1.91 13.66
N ALA A 363 -0.12 -1.27 12.54
CA ALA A 363 -1.46 -0.71 12.37
C ALA A 363 -2.54 -1.80 12.26
N ASN A 364 -2.16 -3.01 11.82
CA ASN A 364 -3.05 -4.15 11.66
C ASN A 364 -3.21 -5.01 12.92
N ARG A 365 -2.48 -4.71 14.00
CA ARG A 365 -2.59 -5.37 15.31
C ARG A 365 -3.62 -4.67 16.17
#